data_AF-A0A0R2QJH5-F1
#
_entry.id   AF-A0A0R2QJH5-F1
#
_cell.length_a   1.000
_cell.length_b   1.000
_cell.length_c   1.000
_cell.angle_alpha   90.00
_cell.angle_beta   90.00
_cell.angle_gamma   90.00
#
_symmetry.space_group_name_H-M   'P 1'
#
loop_
_entity.id
_entity.type
_entity.pdbx_description
1 polymer ?
#
loop_
_entity_poly.entity_id
_entity_poly.type
_entity_poly.pdbx_seq_one_letter_code
_entity_poly.pdbx_strand_id
1 'polypeptide(L)' 'MQLFRVAVVGAGPAGYFAAQALQGLQSDDLKFAIDMIEKLPTPWGLVRSGVAPDHPKIKSVS' A
#
# COMPACT_ATOMS: atom_id res chain seq x y z
N MET A 1 -2.83 18.11 17.30
CA MET A 1 -2.14 17.13 16.44
C MET A 1 -1.95 15.76 17.10
N GLN A 2 -2.75 14.78 16.69
CA GLN A 2 -2.72 13.39 17.10
C GLN A 2 -2.01 12.56 16.01
N LEU A 3 -1.06 11.71 16.41
CA LEU A 3 -0.31 10.84 15.50
C LEU A 3 -0.64 9.38 15.79
N PHE A 4 -1.08 8.65 14.76
CA PHE A 4 -1.27 7.21 14.82
C PHE A 4 -0.12 6.48 14.09
N ARG A 5 0.39 5.41 14.70
CA ARG A 5 1.34 4.49 14.07
C ARG A 5 0.58 3.27 13.59
N VAL A 6 0.68 2.97 12.30
CA VAL A 6 -0.07 1.91 11.65
C VAL A 6 0.90 0.96 10.95
N ALA A 7 0.83 -0.33 11.28
CA ALA A 7 1.55 -1.37 10.55
C ALA A 7 0.59 -2.03 9.55
N VAL A 8 0.97 -2.05 8.27
CA VAL A 8 0.26 -2.77 7.20
C VAL A 8 1.09 -3.99 6.83
N VAL A 9 0.56 -5.18 7.07
CA VAL A 9 1.24 -6.45 6.73
C VAL A 9 0.79 -6.92 5.34
N GLY A 10 1.71 -6.85 4.39
CA GLY A 10 1.51 -7.15 2.97
C GLY A 10 1.52 -5.90 2.09
N ALA A 11 2.42 -5.86 1.10
CA ALA A 11 2.60 -4.74 0.18
C ALA A 11 1.97 -4.96 -1.21
N GLY A 12 0.85 -5.69 -1.25
CA GLY A 12 -0.02 -5.81 -2.43
C GLY A 12 -1.00 -4.64 -2.58
N PRO A 13 -1.92 -4.70 -3.56
CA PRO A 13 -2.90 -3.63 -3.82
C PRO A 13 -3.72 -3.24 -2.59
N ALA A 14 -4.25 -4.22 -1.86
CA ALA A 14 -5.06 -3.94 -0.67
C ALA A 14 -4.29 -3.15 0.40
N GLY A 15 -3.03 -3.49 0.65
CA GLY A 15 -2.18 -2.77 1.61
C GLY A 15 -1.88 -1.34 1.16
N TYR A 16 -1.58 -1.15 -0.13
CA TYR A 16 -1.36 0.18 -0.71
C TYR A 16 -2.61 1.06 -0.69
N PHE A 17 -3.78 0.52 -1.07
CA PHE A 17 -5.04 1.28 -1.03
C PHE A 17 -5.44 1.64 0.40
N ALA A 18 -5.22 0.75 1.38
CA ALA A 18 -5.45 1.08 2.78
C ALA A 18 -4.52 2.20 3.26
N ALA A 19 -3.24 2.15 2.92
CA ALA A 19 -2.27 3.20 3.25
C ALA A 19 -2.62 4.54 2.57
N GLN A 20 -3.07 4.51 1.32
CA GLN A 20 -3.51 5.69 0.59
C GLN A 20 -4.76 6.32 1.21
N ALA A 21 -5.75 5.50 1.59
CA ALA A 21 -6.95 5.97 2.27
C ALA A 21 -6.61 6.67 3.58
N LEU A 22 -5.72 6.10 4.40
CA LEU A 22 -5.26 6.72 5.65
C LEU A 22 -4.51 8.03 5.39
N GLN A 23 -3.65 8.08 4.37
CA GLN A 23 -2.99 9.32 3.96
C GLN A 23 -4.00 10.40 3.53
N GLY A 24 -5.06 10.00 2.82
CA GLY A 24 -6.14 10.91 2.40
C GLY A 24 -6.98 11.48 3.55
N LEU A 25 -6.94 10.84 4.73
CA LEU A 25 -7.62 11.33 5.95
C LEU A 25 -6.74 12.28 6.79
N GLN A 26 -5.50 12.54 6.40
CA GLN A 26 -4.63 13.45 7.15
C GLN A 26 -5.17 14.88 7.18
N SER A 27 -5.00 15.54 8.33
CA SER A 27 -5.30 16.96 8.54
C SER A 27 -4.21 17.61 9.38
N ASP A 28 -4.36 18.89 9.75
CA ASP A 28 -3.42 19.56 10.67
C ASP A 28 -3.45 18.93 12.07
N ASP A 29 -4.59 18.37 12.46
CA ASP A 29 -4.76 17.74 13.76
C ASP A 29 -4.66 16.21 13.75
N LEU A 30 -4.59 15.58 12.58
CA LEU A 30 -4.56 14.12 12.43
C LEU A 30 -3.45 13.69 11.46
N LYS A 31 -2.46 12.94 11.97
CA LYS A 31 -1.34 12.40 11.17
C LYS A 31 -1.25 10.88 11.32
N PHE A 32 -0.72 10.23 10.29
CA PHE A 32 -0.45 8.78 10.27
C PHE A 32 1.00 8.52 9.88
N ALA A 33 1.71 7.75 10.70
CA ALA A 33 2.98 7.12 10.36
C ALA A 33 2.68 5.65 10.00
N ILE A 34 2.90 5.29 8.73
CA ILE A 34 2.48 4.00 8.18
C ILE A 34 3.70 3.19 7.77
N ASP A 35 3.91 2.05 8.41
CA ASP A 35 4.95 1.09 8.05
C ASP A 35 4.34 -0.06 7.26
N MET A 36 4.82 -0.27 6.03
CA MET A 36 4.44 -1.44 5.23
C MET A 36 5.46 -2.56 5.43
N ILE A 37 4.99 -3.71 5.91
CA ILE A 37 5.81 -4.88 6.21
C ILE A 37 5.50 -5.96 5.18
N GLU A 38 6.47 -6.28 4.33
CA GLU A 38 6.35 -7.29 3.28
C GLU A 38 7.34 -8.43 3.53
N LYS A 39 6.89 -9.66 3.30
CA LYS A 39 7.70 -10.87 3.43
C LYS A 39 8.76 -10.94 2.32
N LEU A 40 8.42 -10.50 1.11
CA LEU A 40 9.32 -10.53 -0.04
C LEU A 40 10.14 -9.24 -0.17
N PRO A 41 11.36 -9.28 -0.75
CA PRO A 41 12.11 -8.05 -1.07
C PRO A 41 11.43 -7.17 -2.12
N THR A 42 10.41 -7.69 -2.80
CA THR A 42 9.73 -7.01 -3.92
C THR A 42 8.27 -6.73 -3.56
N PRO A 43 7.82 -5.47 -3.61
CA PRO A 43 6.43 -5.12 -3.32
C PRO A 43 5.48 -5.51 -4.46
N TRP A 44 4.22 -5.07 -4.34
CA TRP A 44 3.11 -5.18 -5.28
C TRP A 44 2.37 -6.52 -5.32
N GLY A 45 2.85 -7.54 -4.60
CA GLY A 45 2.15 -8.82 -4.46
C GLY A 45 1.72 -9.40 -5.81
N LEU A 46 0.44 -9.75 -5.95
CA LEU A 46 -0.10 -10.36 -7.17
C LEU A 46 -0.04 -9.45 -8.41
N VAL A 47 0.09 -8.13 -8.28
CA VAL A 47 0.34 -7.25 -9.45
C VAL A 47 1.67 -7.62 -10.11
N ARG A 48 2.68 -7.95 -9.30
CA ARG A 48 3.98 -8.40 -9.77
C ARG A 48 3.98 -9.87 -10.15
N SER A 49 3.51 -10.73 -9.24
CA SER A 49 3.71 -12.18 -9.32
C SER A 49 2.49 -12.98 -9.76
N GLY A 50 1.33 -12.35 -9.93
CA GLY A 50 0.08 -13.01 -10.33
C GLY A 50 -0.45 -12.54 -11.68
N VAL A 51 -0.35 -11.25 -12.01
CA VAL A 51 -0.76 -10.71 -13.32
C VAL A 51 0.09 -11.34 -14.42
N ALA A 52 -0.60 -11.96 -15.37
CA ALA A 52 0.01 -12.65 -16.49
C ALA A 52 0.98 -11.70 -17.25
N PRO A 53 2.09 -12.23 -17.77
CA PRO A 53 3.14 -11.41 -18.38
C PRO A 53 2.69 -10.68 -19.66
N ASP A 54 1.69 -11.21 -20.35
CA ASP A 54 1.03 -10.65 -21.54
C ASP A 54 -0.06 -9.59 -21.21
N HIS A 55 -0.31 -9.33 -19.92
CA HIS A 55 -1.22 -8.29 -19.45
C HIS A 55 -0.50 -7.12 -18.77
N PRO A 56 0.43 -6.41 -19.46
CA PRO A 56 1.21 -5.33 -18.84
C PRO A 56 0.33 -4.15 -18.41
N LYS A 57 -0.81 -3.91 -19.07
CA LYS A 57 -1.73 -2.82 -18.71
C LYS A 57 -2.29 -2.95 -17.29
N ILE A 58 -2.51 -4.17 -16.81
CA ILE A 58 -3.06 -4.46 -15.47
C ILE A 58 -1.95 -4.34 -14.39
N LYS A 59 -0.67 -4.37 -14.80
CA LYS A 59 0.46 -4.10 -13.89
C LYS A 59 0.59 -2.63 -13.52
N SER A 60 0.02 -1.74 -14.33
CA SER A 60 -0.15 -0.32 -13.99
C SER A 60 -1.37 -0.18 -13.08
N VAL A 61 -1.13 -0.24 -11.76
CA VAL A 61 -2.15 0.09 -10.76
C VAL A 61 -2.04 1.58 -10.48
N SER A 62 -3.00 2.35 -10.98
CA SER A 62 -3.13 3.80 -10.75
C SER A 62 -4.00 4.10 -9.53
#